data_AF-A0A933PZ07-F1
#
_entry.id   AF-A0A933PZ07-F1
#
_cell.length_a   1.000
_cell.length_b   1.000
_cell.length_c   1.000
_cell.angle_alpha   90.00
_cell.angle_beta   90.00
_cell.angle_gamma   90.00
#
_symmetry.space_group_name_H-M   'P 1'
#
loop_
_entity.id
_entity.type
_entity.pdbx_description
1 polymer ?
#
loop_
_entity_poly.entity_id
_entity_poly.type
_entity_poly.pdbx_seq_one_letter_code
_entity_poly.pdbx_strand_id
1 'polypeptide(L)'
;MRTIKAIAVMWLRDMKRFFRSPSRIIGNIVIPFFLLVSIGAGFGRAMIPGIAAGTTYLGFLVPGMLGMTMLFSGMFSGLSVLWDRQFGFLKEIMVAPVSRVAIVIGRIVSGATIGVFQALMILVASQFLGFRFSLWVIPAAVGFMMLISFIFTAIGLIFASRMKDEQGFGLVMNFLIMPLLFLSGAFAPIANLPAWVRAVTYADPLMYGIEGMRALIIGSSSVPLGICVLVCTISAAVLVLAAAWAFETSEVV
;
A
#
# COMPACT_ATOMS: atom_id res chain seq x y z
N MET A 1 -21.63 -5.05 -19.76
CA MET A 1 -20.79 -6.27 -19.74
C MET A 1 -19.37 -6.09 -20.28
N ARG A 2 -19.13 -5.26 -21.32
CA ARG A 2 -17.76 -5.05 -21.87
C ARG A 2 -16.76 -4.45 -20.86
N THR A 3 -17.19 -3.50 -20.03
CA THR A 3 -16.35 -2.82 -19.02
C THR A 3 -15.83 -3.75 -17.92
N ILE A 4 -16.71 -4.58 -17.34
CA ILE A 4 -16.34 -5.53 -16.28
C ILE A 4 -15.37 -6.59 -16.82
N LYS A 5 -15.61 -7.09 -18.05
CA LYS A 5 -14.69 -8.01 -18.72
C LYS A 5 -13.32 -7.37 -18.95
N ALA A 6 -13.27 -6.11 -19.36
CA ALA A 6 -12.01 -5.39 -19.52
C ALA A 6 -11.24 -5.26 -18.20
N ILE A 7 -11.91 -4.88 -17.11
CA ILE A 7 -11.32 -4.82 -15.77
C ILE A 7 -10.74 -6.18 -15.37
N ALA A 8 -11.52 -7.25 -15.53
CA ALA A 8 -11.10 -8.60 -15.17
C ALA A 8 -9.91 -9.11 -15.99
N VAL A 9 -9.88 -8.82 -17.30
CA VAL A 9 -8.76 -9.19 -18.18
C VAL A 9 -7.49 -8.45 -17.79
N MET A 10 -7.60 -7.14 -17.54
CA MET A 10 -6.48 -6.33 -17.08
C MET A 10 -5.93 -6.84 -15.75
N TRP A 11 -6.83 -7.12 -14.80
CA TRP A 11 -6.47 -7.70 -13.52
C TRP A 11 -5.74 -9.04 -13.67
N LEU A 12 -6.30 -9.97 -14.44
CA LEU A 12 -5.74 -11.30 -14.65
C LEU A 12 -4.36 -11.24 -15.31
N ARG A 13 -4.18 -10.35 -16.29
CA ARG A 13 -2.90 -10.13 -16.96
C ARG A 13 -1.83 -9.67 -15.97
N ASP A 14 -2.14 -8.68 -15.16
CA ASP A 14 -1.21 -8.13 -14.18
C ASP A 14 -0.89 -9.16 -13.09
N MET A 15 -1.87 -9.97 -12.64
CA MET A 15 -1.63 -11.12 -11.75
C MET A 15 -0.65 -12.12 -12.38
N LYS A 16 -0.88 -12.53 -13.63
CA LYS A 16 0.01 -13.47 -14.33
C LYS A 16 1.43 -12.92 -14.45
N ARG A 17 1.58 -11.63 -14.73
CA ARG A 17 2.89 -10.98 -14.81
C ARG A 17 3.58 -10.93 -13.45
N PHE A 18 2.84 -10.66 -12.38
CA PHE A 18 3.35 -10.68 -11.01
C PHE A 18 3.94 -12.05 -10.66
N PHE A 19 3.19 -13.13 -10.85
CA PHE A 19 3.68 -14.49 -10.56
C PHE A 19 4.86 -14.94 -11.44
N ARG A 20 5.02 -14.34 -12.63
CA ARG A 20 6.15 -14.62 -13.54
C ARG A 20 7.38 -13.75 -13.27
N SER A 21 7.32 -12.80 -12.35
CA SER A 21 8.40 -11.84 -12.08
C SER A 21 8.88 -11.96 -10.63
N PRO A 22 9.60 -13.04 -10.28
CA PRO A 22 9.99 -13.33 -8.90
C PRO A 22 10.87 -12.23 -8.30
N SER A 23 11.70 -11.57 -9.11
CA SER A 23 12.51 -10.42 -8.68
C SER A 23 11.68 -9.29 -8.07
N ARG A 24 10.50 -9.02 -8.63
CA ARG A 24 9.58 -7.99 -8.13
C ARG A 24 8.87 -8.42 -6.84
N ILE A 25 8.53 -9.70 -6.73
CA ILE A 25 7.93 -10.26 -5.51
C ILE A 25 8.93 -10.13 -4.36
N ILE A 26 10.16 -10.58 -4.60
CA ILE A 26 11.25 -10.59 -3.62
C ILE A 26 11.60 -9.14 -3.24
N GLY A 27 11.80 -8.25 -4.20
CA GLY A 27 12.21 -6.86 -3.93
C GLY A 27 11.27 -6.10 -2.99
N ASN A 28 9.95 -6.24 -3.17
CA ASN A 28 8.97 -5.50 -2.37
C ASN A 28 8.72 -6.10 -0.98
N ILE A 29 8.98 -7.40 -0.80
CA ILE A 29 8.77 -8.10 0.49
C ILE A 29 10.05 -8.10 1.32
N VAL A 30 11.23 -8.20 0.69
CA VAL A 30 12.50 -8.36 1.38
C VAL A 30 12.77 -7.22 2.35
N ILE A 31 12.56 -5.96 1.94
CA ILE A 31 12.85 -4.82 2.83
C ILE A 31 11.92 -4.81 4.05
N PRO A 32 10.58 -4.84 3.91
CA PRO A 32 9.68 -4.90 5.06
C PRO A 32 9.90 -6.15 5.94
N PHE A 33 10.12 -7.30 5.32
CA PHE A 33 10.39 -8.55 6.04
C PHE A 33 11.71 -8.48 6.82
N PHE A 34 12.79 -8.03 6.18
CA PHE A 34 14.08 -7.88 6.82
C PHE A 34 13.98 -6.93 8.00
N LEU A 35 13.32 -5.79 7.82
CA LEU A 35 13.13 -4.81 8.89
C LEU A 35 12.29 -5.37 10.05
N LEU A 36 11.24 -6.13 9.74
CA LEU A 36 10.43 -6.84 10.73
C LEU A 36 11.27 -7.85 11.52
N VAL A 37 12.11 -8.64 10.85
CA VAL A 37 12.96 -9.64 11.50
C VAL A 37 14.05 -8.96 12.32
N SER A 38 14.77 -8.00 11.77
CA SER A 38 15.88 -7.33 12.45
C SER A 38 15.40 -6.58 13.69
N ILE A 39 14.35 -5.77 13.56
CA ILE A 39 13.82 -5.00 14.69
C ILE A 39 13.03 -5.92 15.63
N GLY A 40 12.24 -6.84 15.09
CA GLY A 40 11.45 -7.78 15.87
C GLY A 40 12.30 -8.73 16.71
N ALA A 41 13.41 -9.23 16.17
CA ALA A 41 14.34 -10.09 16.91
C ALA A 41 15.16 -9.29 17.94
N GLY A 42 15.64 -8.10 17.58
CA GLY A 42 16.48 -7.29 18.47
C GLY A 42 15.70 -6.58 19.58
N PHE A 43 14.52 -6.06 19.28
CA PHE A 43 13.74 -5.17 20.15
C PHE A 43 12.33 -5.70 20.43
N GLY A 44 11.95 -6.88 19.98
CA GLY A 44 10.56 -7.36 20.09
C GLY A 44 10.00 -7.37 21.52
N ARG A 45 10.86 -7.56 22.52
CA ARG A 45 10.51 -7.54 23.96
C ARG A 45 10.81 -6.21 24.66
N ALA A 46 11.31 -5.21 23.93
CA ALA A 46 11.60 -3.90 24.49
C ALA A 46 10.28 -3.22 24.92
N MET A 47 10.31 -2.60 26.10
CA MET A 47 9.20 -1.78 26.58
C MET A 47 9.40 -0.35 26.10
N ILE A 48 8.54 0.09 25.19
CA ILE A 48 8.60 1.44 24.62
C ILE A 48 7.43 2.24 25.19
N PRO A 49 7.68 3.40 25.82
CA PRO A 49 6.61 4.29 26.28
C PRO A 49 5.62 4.62 25.16
N GLY A 50 4.32 4.62 25.45
CA GLY A 50 3.27 4.90 24.46
C GLY A 50 2.77 3.69 23.66
N ILE A 51 3.35 2.50 23.85
CA ILE A 51 2.74 1.23 23.41
C ILE A 51 1.83 0.72 24.53
N ALA A 52 0.66 0.17 24.16
CA ALA A 52 -0.31 -0.34 25.13
C ALA A 52 0.28 -1.45 26.01
N ALA A 53 -0.04 -1.40 27.30
CA ALA A 53 0.41 -2.39 28.29
C ALA A 53 0.02 -3.81 27.84
N GLY A 54 1.01 -4.72 27.77
CA GLY A 54 0.82 -6.09 27.30
C GLY A 54 1.04 -6.32 25.80
N THR A 55 1.25 -5.26 25.00
CA THR A 55 1.62 -5.39 23.59
C THR A 55 3.14 -5.34 23.44
N THR A 56 3.72 -6.38 22.82
CA THR A 56 5.14 -6.40 22.48
C THR A 56 5.46 -5.40 21.37
N TYR A 57 6.69 -4.90 21.30
CA TYR A 57 7.10 -4.03 20.21
C TYR A 57 6.99 -4.73 18.85
N LEU A 58 7.22 -6.05 18.81
CA LEU A 58 6.94 -6.85 17.62
C LEU A 58 5.48 -6.68 17.16
N GLY A 59 4.51 -6.78 18.08
CA GLY A 59 3.11 -6.60 17.77
C GLY A 59 2.80 -5.20 17.23
N PHE A 60 3.43 -4.17 17.79
CA PHE A 60 3.32 -2.79 17.31
C PHE A 60 3.84 -2.60 15.87
N LEU A 61 4.94 -3.27 15.53
CA LEU A 61 5.60 -3.15 14.22
C LEU A 61 4.85 -3.87 13.10
N VAL A 62 4.17 -4.98 13.38
CA VAL A 62 3.51 -5.80 12.34
C VAL A 62 2.54 -4.95 11.49
N PRO A 63 1.56 -4.22 12.03
CA PRO A 63 0.71 -3.31 11.25
C PRO A 63 1.48 -2.29 10.41
N GLY A 64 2.59 -1.77 10.94
CA GLY A 64 3.46 -0.83 10.23
C GLY A 64 4.13 -1.47 9.02
N MET A 65 4.65 -2.69 9.17
CA MET A 65 5.26 -3.44 8.06
C MET A 65 4.23 -3.83 6.99
N LEU A 66 3.00 -4.15 7.38
CA LEU A 66 1.90 -4.37 6.44
C LEU A 66 1.61 -3.11 5.61
N GLY A 67 1.51 -1.95 6.27
CA GLY A 67 1.38 -0.65 5.62
C GLY A 67 2.52 -0.36 4.65
N MET A 68 3.76 -0.56 5.09
CA MET A 68 4.97 -0.40 4.28
C MET A 68 4.97 -1.28 3.03
N THR A 69 4.59 -2.56 3.17
CA THR A 69 4.49 -3.48 2.03
C THR A 69 3.46 -3.00 1.01
N MET A 70 2.29 -2.55 1.45
CA MET A 70 1.25 -2.03 0.54
C MET A 70 1.66 -0.71 -0.12
N LEU A 71 2.35 0.18 0.61
CA LEU A 71 2.93 1.41 0.07
C LEU A 71 3.90 1.09 -1.07
N PHE A 72 4.89 0.23 -0.82
CA PHE A 72 5.84 -0.16 -1.88
C PHE A 72 5.14 -0.83 -3.05
N SER A 73 4.26 -1.80 -2.78
CA SER A 73 3.55 -2.53 -3.83
C SER A 73 2.74 -1.61 -4.75
N GLY A 74 1.99 -0.67 -4.16
CA GLY A 74 1.19 0.32 -4.89
C GLY A 74 2.05 1.27 -5.73
N MET A 75 3.14 1.77 -5.16
CA MET A 75 4.09 2.64 -5.88
C MET A 75 4.75 1.88 -7.04
N PHE A 76 5.28 0.68 -6.80
CA PHE A 76 5.85 -0.14 -7.87
C PHE A 76 4.82 -0.51 -8.94
N SER A 77 3.53 -0.64 -8.61
CA SER A 77 2.46 -0.83 -9.60
C SER A 77 2.48 0.30 -10.64
N GLY A 78 2.57 1.55 -10.20
CA GLY A 78 2.74 2.72 -11.08
C GLY A 78 3.96 2.61 -12.00
N LEU A 79 5.11 2.14 -11.48
CA LEU A 79 6.32 1.94 -12.29
C LEU A 79 6.10 0.99 -13.46
N SER A 80 5.39 -0.12 -13.21
CA SER A 80 5.09 -1.07 -14.28
C SER A 80 4.17 -0.50 -15.37
N VAL A 81 3.35 0.49 -15.03
CA VAL A 81 2.54 1.21 -16.02
C VAL A 81 3.42 2.10 -16.89
N LEU A 82 4.42 2.75 -16.30
CA LEU A 82 5.39 3.56 -17.04
C LEU A 82 6.20 2.69 -18.01
N TRP A 83 6.63 1.50 -17.60
CA TRP A 83 7.22 0.50 -18.50
C TRP A 83 6.29 0.11 -19.64
N ASP A 84 5.02 -0.21 -19.33
CA ASP A 84 4.05 -0.57 -20.37
C ASP A 84 3.82 0.57 -21.39
N ARG A 85 4.03 1.83 -20.98
CA ARG A 85 4.01 2.99 -21.89
C ARG A 85 5.22 3.03 -22.81
N GLN A 86 6.42 2.85 -22.26
CA GLN A 86 7.65 2.95 -23.04
C GLN A 86 7.79 1.85 -24.10
N PHE A 87 7.36 0.63 -23.79
CA PHE A 87 7.40 -0.50 -24.74
C PHE A 87 6.22 -0.53 -25.72
N GLY A 88 5.42 0.54 -25.82
CA GLY A 88 4.32 0.65 -26.79
C GLY A 88 3.10 -0.22 -26.50
N PHE A 89 3.11 -1.04 -25.46
CA PHE A 89 1.98 -1.89 -25.09
C PHE A 89 0.75 -1.07 -24.70
N LEU A 90 0.92 0.10 -24.09
CA LEU A 90 -0.19 1.02 -23.86
C LEU A 90 -0.79 1.53 -25.19
N LYS A 91 0.02 1.72 -26.24
CA LYS A 91 -0.47 2.13 -27.56
C LYS A 91 -1.36 1.04 -28.15
N GLU A 92 -0.96 -0.23 -28.09
CA GLU A 92 -1.79 -1.37 -28.55
C GLU A 92 -3.12 -1.51 -27.78
N ILE A 93 -3.10 -1.36 -26.45
CA ILE A 93 -4.33 -1.44 -25.63
C ILE A 93 -5.29 -0.28 -25.93
N MET A 94 -4.77 0.90 -26.26
CA MET A 94 -5.58 2.06 -26.60
C MET A 94 -6.21 2.01 -28.00
N VAL A 95 -5.71 1.14 -28.90
CA VAL A 95 -6.38 0.86 -30.18
C VAL A 95 -7.57 -0.08 -29.97
N ALA A 96 -7.57 -0.87 -28.89
CA ALA A 96 -8.74 -1.67 -28.53
C ALA A 96 -9.90 -0.75 -28.07
N PRO A 97 -11.16 -1.06 -28.44
CA PRO A 97 -12.34 -0.27 -28.07
C PRO A 97 -12.70 -0.48 -26.59
N VAL A 98 -11.79 -0.14 -25.68
CA VAL A 98 -11.88 -0.33 -24.24
C VAL A 98 -11.79 1.03 -23.55
N SER A 99 -12.71 1.28 -22.61
CA SER A 99 -12.71 2.52 -21.81
C SER A 99 -11.41 2.66 -21.02
N ARG A 100 -10.78 3.83 -21.09
CA ARG A 100 -9.56 4.18 -20.32
C ARG A 100 -9.77 4.03 -18.82
N VAL A 101 -10.96 4.39 -18.32
CA VAL A 101 -11.35 4.20 -16.92
C VAL A 101 -11.34 2.73 -16.51
N ALA A 102 -11.82 1.84 -17.38
CA ALA A 102 -11.83 0.40 -17.10
C ALA A 102 -10.40 -0.17 -16.97
N ILE A 103 -9.45 0.35 -17.75
CA ILE A 103 -8.03 -0.02 -17.70
C ILE A 103 -7.43 0.45 -16.36
N VAL A 104 -7.69 1.69 -15.96
CA VAL A 104 -7.18 2.26 -14.70
C VAL A 104 -7.74 1.50 -13.50
N ILE A 105 -9.06 1.27 -13.45
CA ILE A 105 -9.69 0.51 -12.37
C ILE A 105 -9.13 -0.91 -12.33
N GLY A 106 -8.97 -1.58 -13.47
CA GLY A 106 -8.35 -2.91 -13.54
C GLY A 106 -6.93 -2.95 -12.97
N ARG A 107 -6.12 -1.92 -13.24
CA ARG A 107 -4.76 -1.77 -12.69
C ARG A 107 -4.75 -1.43 -11.20
N ILE A 108 -5.72 -0.65 -10.75
CA ILE A 108 -5.88 -0.31 -9.33
C ILE A 108 -6.26 -1.57 -8.54
N VAL A 109 -7.22 -2.35 -9.03
CA VAL A 109 -7.61 -3.62 -8.43
C VAL A 109 -6.46 -4.64 -8.47
N SER A 110 -5.69 -4.69 -9.55
CA SER A 110 -4.54 -5.59 -9.65
C SER A 110 -3.43 -5.20 -8.66
N GLY A 111 -2.99 -3.95 -8.66
CA GLY A 111 -2.00 -3.44 -7.70
C GLY A 111 -2.46 -3.64 -6.26
N ALA A 112 -3.74 -3.40 -5.98
CA ALA A 112 -4.27 -3.61 -4.64
C ALA A 112 -4.26 -5.08 -4.22
N THR A 113 -4.68 -5.99 -5.10
CA THR A 113 -4.64 -7.44 -4.84
C THR A 113 -3.22 -7.93 -4.57
N ILE A 114 -2.24 -7.46 -5.37
CA ILE A 114 -0.83 -7.79 -5.18
C ILE A 114 -0.34 -7.27 -3.82
N GLY A 115 -0.63 -6.02 -3.49
CA GLY A 115 -0.23 -5.42 -2.22
C GLY A 115 -0.78 -6.17 -1.02
N VAL A 116 -2.07 -6.54 -1.06
CA VAL A 116 -2.70 -7.35 -0.01
C VAL A 116 -2.08 -8.73 0.07
N PHE A 117 -1.82 -9.39 -1.06
CA PHE A 117 -1.17 -10.70 -1.06
C PHE A 117 0.23 -10.66 -0.44
N GLN A 118 1.02 -9.64 -0.77
CA GLN A 118 2.35 -9.44 -0.17
C GLN A 118 2.26 -9.11 1.33
N ALA A 119 1.28 -8.28 1.74
CA ALA A 119 1.04 -7.98 3.15
C ALA A 119 0.62 -9.24 3.93
N LEU A 120 -0.23 -10.11 3.35
CA LEU A 120 -0.60 -11.38 3.96
C LEU A 120 0.62 -12.30 4.16
N MET A 121 1.58 -12.30 3.23
CA MET A 121 2.84 -13.03 3.42
C MET A 121 3.62 -12.51 4.64
N ILE A 122 3.69 -11.19 4.83
CA ILE A 122 4.31 -10.57 6.01
C ILE A 122 3.53 -10.92 7.29
N LEU A 123 2.20 -10.92 7.23
CA LEU A 123 1.36 -11.28 8.38
C LEU A 123 1.60 -12.75 8.79
N VAL A 124 1.69 -13.66 7.83
CA VAL A 124 2.03 -15.07 8.08
C VAL A 124 3.46 -15.20 8.60
N ALA A 125 4.42 -14.50 8.00
CA ALA A 125 5.81 -14.45 8.46
C ALA A 125 5.94 -13.99 9.93
N SER A 126 5.13 -13.02 10.33
CA SER A 126 5.13 -12.49 11.70
C SER A 126 4.74 -13.54 12.75
N GLN A 127 3.94 -14.55 12.39
CA GLN A 127 3.58 -15.64 13.30
C GLN A 127 4.81 -16.46 13.71
N PHE A 128 5.74 -16.69 12.77
CA PHE A 128 7.00 -17.39 13.06
C PHE A 128 7.93 -16.58 13.97
N LEU A 129 7.76 -15.26 14.02
CA LEU A 129 8.49 -14.38 14.93
C LEU A 129 7.84 -14.30 16.33
N GLY A 130 6.74 -15.02 16.56
CA GLY A 130 6.05 -15.07 17.85
C GLY A 130 4.93 -14.05 18.03
N PHE A 131 4.54 -13.31 16.97
CA PHE A 131 3.32 -12.54 16.98
C PHE A 131 2.11 -13.49 16.99
N ARG A 132 1.05 -13.17 17.74
CA ARG A 132 -0.18 -13.96 17.76
C ARG A 132 -1.37 -13.04 17.53
N PHE A 133 -2.25 -13.41 16.62
CA PHE A 133 -3.50 -12.69 16.36
C PHE A 133 -4.66 -13.67 16.19
N SER A 134 -5.89 -13.17 16.35
CA SER A 134 -7.10 -13.97 16.16
C SER A 134 -7.41 -14.12 14.67
N LEU A 135 -7.60 -15.36 14.21
CA LEU A 135 -7.97 -15.66 12.80
C LEU A 135 -9.29 -14.99 12.39
N TRP A 136 -10.18 -14.70 13.34
CA TRP A 136 -11.45 -14.01 13.10
C TRP A 136 -11.28 -12.57 12.59
N VAL A 137 -10.12 -11.96 12.82
CA VAL A 137 -9.82 -10.59 12.36
C VAL A 137 -9.41 -10.57 10.89
N ILE A 138 -8.98 -11.71 10.31
CA ILE A 138 -8.43 -11.77 8.94
C ILE A 138 -9.38 -11.15 7.90
N PRO A 139 -10.68 -11.45 7.85
CA PRO A 139 -11.56 -10.88 6.82
C PRO A 139 -11.64 -9.34 6.91
N ALA A 140 -11.75 -8.80 8.12
CA ALA A 140 -11.78 -7.36 8.36
C ALA A 140 -10.42 -6.71 8.01
N ALA A 141 -9.32 -7.36 8.39
CA ALA A 141 -7.97 -6.94 8.07
C ALA A 141 -7.74 -6.90 6.56
N VAL A 142 -8.17 -7.92 5.80
CA VAL A 142 -8.07 -7.96 4.34
C VAL A 142 -8.89 -6.84 3.70
N GLY A 143 -10.11 -6.60 4.17
CA GLY A 143 -10.93 -5.49 3.70
C GLY A 143 -10.25 -4.13 3.92
N PHE A 144 -9.63 -3.95 5.09
CA PHE A 144 -8.92 -2.72 5.41
C PHE A 144 -7.59 -2.58 4.64
N MET A 145 -6.84 -3.67 4.48
CA MET A 145 -5.65 -3.72 3.62
C MET A 145 -6.00 -3.33 2.18
N MET A 146 -7.14 -3.77 1.64
CA MET A 146 -7.58 -3.36 0.31
C MET A 146 -7.72 -1.84 0.18
N LEU A 147 -8.28 -1.15 1.18
CA LEU A 147 -8.39 0.32 1.18
C LEU A 147 -7.01 1.00 1.13
N ILE A 148 -6.08 0.54 1.96
CA ILE A 148 -4.70 1.05 2.01
C ILE A 148 -4.01 0.82 0.65
N SER A 149 -4.12 -0.40 0.15
CA SER A 149 -3.60 -0.80 -1.16
C SER A 149 -4.19 0.03 -2.31
N PHE A 150 -5.47 0.37 -2.28
CA PHE A 150 -6.10 1.23 -3.28
C PHE A 150 -5.52 2.65 -3.27
N ILE A 151 -5.32 3.23 -2.08
CA ILE A 151 -4.72 4.56 -1.90
C ILE A 151 -3.35 4.61 -2.59
N PHE A 152 -2.43 3.72 -2.24
CA PHE A 152 -1.06 3.81 -2.74
C PHE A 152 -0.91 3.35 -4.18
N THR A 153 -1.74 2.41 -4.64
CA THR A 153 -1.80 2.06 -6.06
C THR A 153 -2.29 3.24 -6.88
N ALA A 154 -3.34 3.94 -6.43
CA ALA A 154 -3.86 5.12 -7.11
C ALA A 154 -2.82 6.26 -7.17
N ILE A 155 -2.12 6.53 -6.07
CA ILE A 155 -1.01 7.50 -6.04
C ILE A 155 0.06 7.13 -7.06
N GLY A 156 0.52 5.88 -7.06
CA GLY A 156 1.52 5.39 -8.02
C GLY A 156 1.07 5.58 -9.47
N LEU A 157 -0.21 5.34 -9.78
CA LEU A 157 -0.77 5.58 -11.11
C LEU A 157 -0.89 7.07 -11.48
N ILE A 158 -1.25 7.93 -10.52
CA ILE A 158 -1.30 9.39 -10.75
C ILE A 158 0.08 9.90 -11.16
N PHE A 159 1.14 9.52 -10.44
CA PHE A 159 2.50 9.89 -10.82
C PHE A 159 2.90 9.29 -12.17
N ALA A 160 2.56 8.02 -12.41
CA ALA A 160 2.88 7.35 -13.68
C ALA A 160 2.14 7.98 -14.88
N SER A 161 1.01 8.63 -14.63
CA SER A 161 0.26 9.35 -15.68
C SER A 161 0.99 10.59 -16.18
N ARG A 162 1.77 11.27 -15.32
CA ARG A 162 2.44 12.55 -15.61
C ARG A 162 3.92 12.42 -15.97
N MET A 163 4.56 11.34 -15.54
CA MET A 163 6.00 11.15 -15.75
C MET A 163 6.27 10.33 -17.01
N LYS A 164 7.37 10.66 -17.70
CA LYS A 164 7.83 9.95 -18.91
C LYS A 164 9.16 9.22 -18.70
N ASP A 165 9.96 9.70 -17.76
CA ASP A 165 11.28 9.17 -17.42
C ASP A 165 11.21 8.23 -16.20
N GLU A 166 11.82 7.06 -16.33
CA GLU A 166 11.88 6.05 -15.27
C GLU A 166 12.79 6.48 -14.12
N GLN A 167 13.91 7.12 -14.44
CA GLN A 167 14.87 7.56 -13.41
C GLN A 167 14.23 8.64 -12.53
N GLY A 168 13.64 9.66 -13.15
CA GLY A 168 12.88 10.69 -12.45
C GLY A 168 11.73 10.10 -11.62
N PHE A 169 11.02 9.11 -12.15
CA PHE A 169 9.93 8.44 -11.43
C PHE A 169 10.42 7.76 -10.15
N GLY A 170 11.54 7.02 -10.23
CA GLY A 170 12.16 6.39 -9.06
C GLY A 170 12.58 7.40 -7.98
N LEU A 171 13.13 8.54 -8.39
CA LEU A 171 13.53 9.62 -7.46
C LEU A 171 12.33 10.24 -6.74
N VAL A 172 11.27 10.58 -7.49
CA VAL A 172 10.03 11.13 -6.91
C VAL A 172 9.38 10.13 -5.96
N MET A 173 9.36 8.85 -6.33
CA MET A 173 8.85 7.80 -5.47
C MET A 173 9.64 7.67 -4.18
N ASN A 174 10.97 7.67 -4.24
CA ASN A 174 11.80 7.57 -3.04
C ASN A 174 11.57 8.78 -2.11
N PHE A 175 11.50 9.98 -2.70
CA PHE A 175 11.20 11.21 -1.98
C PHE A 175 9.82 11.22 -1.32
N LEU A 176 8.82 10.54 -1.90
CA LEU A 176 7.48 10.43 -1.29
C LEU A 176 7.40 9.32 -0.25
N ILE A 177 7.97 8.15 -0.55
CA ILE A 177 7.90 6.97 0.32
C ILE A 177 8.56 7.25 1.67
N MET A 178 9.74 7.89 1.67
CA MET A 178 10.49 8.10 2.92
C MET A 178 9.71 8.96 3.94
N PRO A 179 9.23 10.18 3.62
CA PRO A 179 8.41 10.97 4.53
C PRO A 179 7.15 10.24 4.98
N LEU A 180 6.40 9.63 4.05
CA LEU A 180 5.17 8.88 4.39
C LEU A 180 5.49 7.75 5.38
N LEU A 181 6.55 6.99 5.14
CA LEU A 181 6.93 5.89 6.02
C LEU A 181 7.23 6.37 7.45
N PHE A 182 8.03 7.42 7.60
CA PHE A 182 8.42 7.93 8.92
C PHE A 182 7.30 8.69 9.64
N LEU A 183 6.41 9.36 8.89
CA LEU A 183 5.27 10.10 9.46
C LEU A 183 4.07 9.18 9.77
N SER A 184 4.02 7.98 9.20
CA SER A 184 2.89 7.06 9.36
C SER A 184 2.73 6.42 10.74
N GLY A 185 3.70 6.60 11.65
CA GLY A 185 3.69 5.92 12.95
C GLY A 185 3.93 4.40 12.87
N ALA A 186 4.59 3.95 11.79
CA ALA A 186 5.00 2.55 11.60
C ALA A 186 6.03 2.08 12.63
N PHE A 187 6.99 2.94 12.97
CA PHE A 187 8.13 2.62 13.83
C PHE A 187 7.99 3.11 15.28
N ALA A 188 7.26 4.21 15.48
CA ALA A 188 7.14 4.84 16.78
C ALA A 188 5.69 5.28 17.04
N PRO A 189 5.21 5.21 18.30
CA PRO A 189 3.92 5.75 18.66
C PRO A 189 3.83 7.25 18.35
N ILE A 190 2.73 7.66 17.72
CA ILE A 190 2.49 9.04 17.29
C ILE A 190 2.36 9.98 18.50
N ALA A 191 1.92 9.44 19.64
CA ALA A 191 1.85 10.14 20.92
C ALA A 191 3.22 10.64 21.44
N ASN A 192 4.32 10.02 20.99
CA ASN A 192 5.68 10.40 21.40
C ASN A 192 6.30 11.45 20.48
N LEU A 193 5.66 11.78 19.35
CA LEU A 193 6.20 12.74 18.40
C LEU A 193 5.99 14.19 18.90
N PRO A 194 6.92 15.11 18.60
CA PRO A 194 6.73 16.54 18.84
C PRO A 194 5.43 17.05 18.20
N ALA A 195 4.80 18.07 18.80
CA ALA A 195 3.50 18.58 18.36
C ALA A 195 3.48 18.97 16.87
N TRP A 196 4.56 19.57 16.36
CA TRP A 196 4.66 19.96 14.96
C TRP A 196 4.73 18.75 14.02
N VAL A 197 5.48 17.70 14.36
CA VAL A 197 5.56 16.46 13.57
C VAL A 197 4.20 15.78 13.57
N ARG A 198 3.57 15.71 14.76
CA ARG A 198 2.25 15.10 14.95
C ARG A 198 1.19 15.76 14.06
N ALA A 199 1.18 17.08 13.95
CA ALA A 199 0.28 17.79 13.06
C ALA A 199 0.43 17.34 11.60
N VAL A 200 1.67 17.15 11.14
CA VAL A 200 1.95 16.67 9.77
C VAL A 200 1.55 15.21 9.59
N THR A 201 1.70 14.35 10.61
CA THR A 201 1.29 12.94 10.52
C THR A 201 -0.21 12.76 10.24
N TYR A 202 -1.06 13.71 10.67
CA TYR A 202 -2.50 13.64 10.38
C TYR A 202 -2.86 13.90 8.92
N ALA A 203 -1.94 14.43 8.11
CA ALA A 203 -2.12 14.58 6.67
C ALA A 203 -1.77 13.28 5.90
N ASP A 204 -1.07 12.35 6.54
CA ASP A 204 -0.63 11.11 5.91
C ASP A 204 -1.74 10.03 5.96
N PRO A 205 -2.29 9.59 4.81
CA PRO A 205 -3.29 8.52 4.78
C PRO A 205 -2.74 7.17 5.27
N LEU A 206 -1.42 6.95 5.20
CA LEU A 206 -0.78 5.73 5.72
C LEU A 206 -0.93 5.62 7.23
N MET A 207 -0.90 6.75 7.95
CA MET A 207 -1.07 6.81 9.40
C MET A 207 -2.39 6.19 9.83
N TYR A 208 -3.50 6.62 9.22
CA TYR A 208 -4.83 6.05 9.46
C TYR A 208 -4.91 4.58 9.03
N GLY A 209 -4.20 4.22 7.96
CA GLY A 209 -4.02 2.85 7.52
C GLY A 209 -3.39 1.96 8.61
N ILE A 210 -2.29 2.41 9.20
CA ILE A 210 -1.57 1.65 10.22
C ILE A 210 -2.36 1.62 11.53
N GLU A 211 -2.92 2.75 11.97
CA GLU A 211 -3.73 2.80 13.20
C GLU A 211 -5.00 1.95 13.09
N GLY A 212 -5.67 1.93 11.93
CA GLY A 212 -6.82 1.06 11.70
C GLY A 212 -6.45 -0.43 11.71
N MET A 213 -5.34 -0.80 11.07
CA MET A 213 -4.80 -2.17 11.15
C MET A 213 -4.42 -2.55 12.58
N ARG A 214 -3.86 -1.62 13.35
CA ARG A 214 -3.50 -1.82 14.76
C ARG A 214 -4.74 -2.02 15.63
N ALA A 215 -5.79 -1.22 15.42
CA ALA A 215 -7.07 -1.38 16.09
C ALA A 215 -7.69 -2.76 15.81
N LEU A 216 -7.62 -3.24 14.57
CA LEU A 216 -8.17 -4.54 14.19
C LEU A 216 -7.37 -5.72 14.75
N ILE A 217 -6.05 -5.71 14.56
CA ILE A 217 -5.19 -6.86 14.89
C ILE A 217 -4.84 -6.92 16.38
N ILE A 218 -4.54 -5.77 16.99
CA ILE A 218 -4.07 -5.68 18.39
C ILE A 218 -5.22 -5.30 19.34
N GLY A 219 -6.27 -4.64 18.85
CA GLY A 219 -7.34 -4.10 19.70
C GLY A 219 -7.00 -2.77 20.36
N SER A 220 -5.87 -2.15 19.99
CA SER A 220 -5.40 -0.88 20.56
C SER A 220 -4.88 0.04 19.47
N SER A 221 -5.37 1.28 19.44
CA SER A 221 -4.97 2.31 18.49
C SER A 221 -5.03 3.70 19.11
N SER A 222 -4.22 4.61 18.59
CA SER A 222 -4.23 6.03 19.01
C SER A 222 -5.43 6.78 18.44
N VAL A 223 -5.94 6.31 17.30
CA VAL A 223 -7.10 6.87 16.59
C VAL A 223 -8.24 5.84 16.59
N PRO A 224 -9.50 6.25 16.82
CA PRO A 224 -10.65 5.35 16.72
C PRO A 224 -10.78 4.69 15.35
N LEU A 225 -11.08 3.40 15.32
CA LEU A 225 -11.22 2.61 14.09
C LEU A 225 -12.22 3.23 13.09
N GLY A 226 -13.34 3.80 13.57
CA GLY A 226 -14.33 4.44 12.72
C GLY A 226 -13.78 5.63 11.91
N ILE A 227 -12.90 6.43 12.53
CA ILE A 227 -12.22 7.55 11.85
C ILE A 227 -11.22 6.99 10.83
N CYS A 228 -10.46 5.96 11.18
CA CYS A 228 -9.52 5.33 10.26
C CYS A 228 -10.24 4.78 9.01
N VAL A 229 -11.36 4.07 9.18
CA VAL A 229 -12.18 3.57 8.07
C VAL A 229 -12.72 4.71 7.22
N LEU A 230 -13.27 5.76 7.84
CA LEU A 230 -13.81 6.91 7.12
C LEU A 230 -12.72 7.60 6.27
N VAL A 231 -11.60 7.95 6.89
CA VAL A 231 -10.49 8.67 6.21
C VAL A 231 -9.89 7.82 5.10
N CYS A 232 -9.63 6.53 5.35
CA CYS A 232 -9.09 5.64 4.31
C CYS A 232 -10.09 5.44 3.17
N THR A 233 -11.39 5.34 3.45
CA THR A 233 -12.42 5.15 2.40
C THR A 233 -12.55 6.41 1.54
N ILE A 234 -12.61 7.59 2.16
CA ILE A 234 -12.66 8.88 1.44
C ILE A 234 -11.39 9.07 0.62
N SER A 235 -10.21 8.84 1.22
CA SER A 235 -8.92 8.96 0.53
C SER A 235 -8.81 8.00 -0.64
N ALA A 236 -9.22 6.74 -0.46
CA ALA A 236 -9.23 5.76 -1.54
C ALA A 236 -10.17 6.20 -2.68
N ALA A 237 -11.40 6.62 -2.37
CA ALA A 237 -12.34 7.08 -3.39
C ALA A 237 -11.81 8.30 -4.16
N VAL A 238 -11.33 9.33 -3.45
CA VAL A 238 -10.79 10.55 -4.05
C VAL A 238 -9.57 10.25 -4.92
N LEU A 239 -8.63 9.43 -4.45
CA LEU A 239 -7.40 9.12 -5.19
C LEU A 239 -7.68 8.21 -6.39
N VAL A 240 -8.60 7.25 -6.29
CA VAL A 240 -8.99 6.41 -7.42
C VAL A 240 -9.65 7.24 -8.51
N LEU A 241 -10.52 8.18 -8.14
CA LEU A 241 -11.13 9.13 -9.09
C LEU A 241 -10.08 10.06 -9.70
N ALA A 242 -9.17 10.60 -8.90
CA ALA A 242 -8.07 11.44 -9.38
C ALA A 242 -7.15 10.67 -10.32
N ALA A 243 -6.87 9.39 -10.04
CA ALA A 243 -6.10 8.51 -10.92
C ALA A 243 -6.80 8.28 -12.25
N ALA A 244 -8.12 8.02 -12.24
CA ALA A 244 -8.90 7.86 -13.47
C ALA A 244 -8.87 9.14 -14.31
N TRP A 245 -9.11 10.30 -13.69
CA TRP A 245 -9.07 11.61 -14.36
C TRP A 245 -7.68 11.95 -14.92
N ALA A 246 -6.62 11.73 -14.14
CA ALA A 246 -5.24 11.98 -14.58
C ALA A 246 -4.84 11.11 -15.77
N PHE A 247 -5.35 9.87 -15.83
CA PHE A 247 -5.09 8.96 -16.95
C PHE A 247 -5.89 9.31 -18.21
N GLU A 248 -7.12 9.82 -18.08
CA GLU A 248 -7.90 10.31 -19.21
C GLU A 248 -7.29 11.55 -19.84
N THR A 249 -6.87 12.50 -19.01
CA THR A 249 -6.23 13.76 -19.42
C THR A 249 -4.79 13.59 -19.86
N SER A 250 -4.11 12.50 -19.48
CA SER A 250 -2.80 12.19 -20.04
C SER A 250 -2.96 11.92 -21.54
N GLU A 251 -2.53 12.89 -22.35
CA GLU A 251 -2.35 12.74 -23.78
C GLU A 251 -1.35 11.63 -24.03
N VAL A 252 -1.86 10.42 -24.26
CA VAL A 252 -1.04 9.35 -24.77
C VAL A 252 -0.88 9.62 -26.27
N VAL A 253 0.06 10.52 -26.57
CA VAL A 253 0.65 10.75 -27.89
C VAL A 253 2.04 10.14 -27.90
#